data_AF-A0A1M6QE25-F1
#
_entry.id   AF-A0A1M6QE25-F1
#
_cell.length_a   1.000
_cell.length_b   1.000
_cell.length_c   1.000
_cell.angle_alpha   90.00
_cell.angle_beta   90.00
_cell.angle_gamma   90.00
#
_symmetry.space_group_name_H-M   'P 1'
#
loop_
_entity.id
_entity.type
_entity.pdbx_description
1 polymer ?
#
loop_
_entity_poly.entity_id
_entity_poly.type
_entity_poly.pdbx_seq_one_letter_code
_entity_poly.pdbx_strand_id
1 'polypeptide(L)' 'MKGVTIFGNFTVLETFMFNDLQIDKGFDERLDIFYRVNLYIENLEDDINDTFIDCYYRSINDLMEDIKCYSINQT' A
#
# COMPACT_ATOMS: atom_id res chain seq x y z
N MET A 1 -1.75 2.44 -7.88
CA MET A 1 -0.89 1.31 -8.31
C MET A 1 -0.51 1.41 -9.80
N LYS A 2 0.71 1.86 -10.12
CA LYS A 2 1.24 1.77 -11.49
C LYS A 2 2.39 0.75 -11.54
N GLY A 3 2.12 -0.43 -12.11
CA GLY A 3 3.15 -1.30 -12.70
C GLY A 3 4.18 -1.89 -11.74
N VAL A 4 3.79 -2.30 -10.54
CA VAL A 4 4.68 -3.01 -9.61
C VAL A 4 4.25 -4.47 -9.51
N THR A 5 5.20 -5.39 -9.72
CA THR A 5 5.04 -6.82 -9.49
C THR A 5 6.03 -7.22 -8.41
N ILE A 6 5.52 -7.76 -7.31
CA ILE A 6 6.31 -8.37 -6.24
C ILE A 6 6.57 -9.82 -6.61
N PHE A 7 7.82 -10.28 -6.48
CA PHE A 7 8.16 -11.67 -6.70
C PHE A 7 8.28 -12.42 -5.36
N GLY A 8 7.41 -13.40 -5.19
CA GLY A 8 7.39 -14.27 -4.03
C GLY A 8 7.10 -13.54 -2.72
N ASN A 9 7.82 -13.88 -1.66
CA ASN A 9 7.58 -13.32 -0.33
C ASN A 9 8.12 -11.89 -0.17
N PHE A 10 7.32 -11.04 0.48
CA PHE A 10 7.74 -9.71 0.92
C PHE A 10 8.24 -9.74 2.37
N THR A 11 9.49 -9.35 2.59
CA THR A 11 10.09 -9.25 3.93
C THR A 11 10.09 -7.81 4.40
N VAL A 12 9.41 -7.54 5.51
CA VAL A 12 9.36 -6.21 6.14
C VAL A 12 10.69 -5.90 6.82
N LEU A 13 11.23 -4.72 6.54
CA LEU A 13 12.41 -4.15 7.19
C LEU A 13 12.04 -3.12 8.26
N GLU A 14 11.07 -2.26 7.95
CA GLU A 14 10.66 -1.14 8.79
C GLU A 14 9.17 -0.86 8.57
N THR A 15 8.48 -0.50 9.65
CA THR A 15 7.07 -0.10 9.60
C THR A 15 6.94 1.29 10.21
N PHE A 16 6.19 2.17 9.54
CA PHE A 16 5.90 3.52 10.03
C PHE A 16 4.46 3.93 9.73
N MET A 17 3.95 4.89 10.49
CA MET A 17 2.60 5.42 10.35
C MET A 17 2.62 6.75 9.57
N PHE A 18 1.70 6.91 8.63
CA PHE A 18 1.47 8.17 7.92
C PHE A 18 -0.02 8.37 7.67
N ASN A 19 -0.61 9.46 8.19
CA ASN A 19 -2.05 9.75 8.09
C ASN A 19 -2.93 8.54 8.43
N ASP A 20 -2.67 7.92 9.59
CA ASP A 20 -3.36 6.71 10.08
C ASP A 20 -3.20 5.44 9.19
N LEU A 21 -2.39 5.51 8.14
CA LEU A 21 -2.01 4.36 7.34
C LEU A 21 -0.70 3.76 7.84
N GLN A 22 -0.70 2.44 8.02
CA GLN A 22 0.52 1.68 8.25
C GLN A 22 1.24 1.45 6.91
N ILE A 23 2.51 1.85 6.84
CA ILE A 23 3.36 1.67 5.68
C ILE A 23 4.54 0.79 6.07
N ASP A 24 4.72 -0.31 5.35
CA ASP A 24 5.86 -1.19 5.51
C ASP A 24 6.87 -0.96 4.39
N LYS A 25 8.11 -0.66 4.76
CA LYS A 25 9.25 -0.73 3.86
C LYS A 25 9.85 -2.13 3.94
N GLY A 26 10.10 -2.74 2.79
CA GLY A 26 10.61 -4.10 2.73
C GLY A 26 11.18 -4.44 1.37
N PHE A 27 11.47 -5.71 1.16
CA PHE A 27 12.00 -6.23 -0.11
C PHE A 27 11.34 -7.54 -0.51
N ASP A 28 11.36 -7.83 -1.81
CA ASP A 28 10.88 -9.10 -2.37
C ASP A 28 12.02 -10.13 -2.52
N GLU A 29 11.75 -11.30 -3.10
CA GLU A 29 12.78 -12.34 -3.29
C GLU A 29 13.97 -11.92 -4.18
N ARG A 30 13.82 -10.85 -4.97
CA ARG A 30 14.89 -10.28 -5.80
C ARG A 30 15.71 -9.23 -5.06
N LEU A 31 15.39 -8.97 -3.79
CA LEU A 31 15.97 -7.91 -2.96
C LEU A 31 15.65 -6.50 -3.49
N ASP A 32 14.61 -6.35 -4.31
CA ASP A 32 14.12 -5.04 -4.73
C ASP A 32 13.34 -4.40 -3.57
N ILE A 33 13.60 -3.12 -3.28
CA ILE A 33 12.96 -2.41 -2.17
C ILE A 33 11.61 -1.84 -2.60
N PHE A 34 10.60 -2.05 -1.75
CA PHE A 34 9.25 -1.52 -1.94
C PHE A 34 8.68 -0.95 -0.64
N TYR A 35 7.65 -0.13 -0.82
CA TYR A 35 6.77 0.36 0.22
C TYR A 35 5.38 -0.27 0.00
N ARG A 36 4.88 -0.96 1.02
CA ARG A 36 3.56 -1.57 1.05
C ARG A 36 2.65 -0.76 1.96
N VAL A 37 1.46 -0.44 1.47
CA VAL A 37 0.37 0.09 2.28
C VAL A 37 -0.83 -0.84 2.15
N ASN A 38 -1.50 -1.11 3.26
CA ASN A 38 -2.71 -1.90 3.29
C ASN A 38 -3.90 -0.93 3.23
N LEU A 39 -4.64 -0.95 2.12
CA LEU A 39 -5.80 -0.07 1.93
C LEU A 39 -7.08 -0.85 2.16
N TYR A 40 -7.96 -0.29 2.98
CA TYR A 40 -9.33 -0.76 3.13
C TYR A 40 -10.17 -0.25 1.95
N ILE A 41 -10.86 -1.16 1.27
CA ILE A 41 -11.85 -0.81 0.25
C ILE A 41 -13.21 -1.17 0.81
N GLU A 42 -14.03 -0.15 1.08
CA GLU A 42 -15.46 -0.33 1.33
C GLU A 42 -16.10 -0.83 0.03
N ASN A 43 -16.53 -2.09 0.02
CA ASN A 43 -17.38 -2.59 -1.05
C ASN A 43 -18.73 -1.89 -0.96
N LEU A 44 -19.15 -1.24 -2.07
CA LEU A 44 -20.45 -0.57 -2.20
C LEU A 44 -21.63 -1.54 -2.34
N GLU A 45 -21.34 -2.84 -2.50
CA GLU A 45 -22.34 -3.91 -2.53
C GLU A 45 -22.29 -4.66 -1.19
N ASP A 46 -23.46 -4.96 -0.63
CA ASP A 46 -23.80 -5.54 0.70
C ASP A 46 -23.04 -6.82 1.15
N ASP A 47 -21.90 -7.16 0.56
CA ASP A 47 -21.08 -8.29 0.96
C ASP A 47 -20.13 -7.90 2.11
N ILE A 48 -20.34 -8.59 3.23
CA ILE A 48 -19.76 -8.40 4.58
C ILE A 48 -18.25 -8.78 4.61
N ASN A 49 -17.55 -8.71 3.49
CA ASN A 49 -16.11 -9.00 3.41
C ASN A 49 -15.33 -7.71 3.18
N ASP A 50 -14.97 -7.08 4.29
CA ASP A 50 -13.92 -6.07 4.37
C ASP A 50 -12.68 -6.56 3.60
N THR A 51 -12.50 -6.04 2.39
CA THR A 51 -11.42 -6.49 1.50
C THR A 51 -10.27 -5.50 1.61
N PHE A 52 -9.20 -5.95 2.25
CA PHE A 52 -7.95 -5.22 2.32
C PHE A 52 -7.10 -5.53 1.10
N ILE A 53 -6.58 -4.51 0.43
CA ILE A 53 -5.67 -4.64 -0.71
C ILE A 53 -4.29 -4.11 -0.33
N ASP A 54 -3.29 -4.99 -0.42
CA ASP A 54 -1.89 -4.61 -0.32
C ASP A 54 -1.45 -3.89 -1.61
N CYS A 55 -1.12 -2.61 -1.49
CA CYS A 55 -0.63 -1.77 -2.57
C CYS A 55 0.88 -1.58 -2.44
N TYR A 56 1.63 -1.85 -3.51
CA TYR A 56 3.09 -1.78 -3.52
C TYR A 56 3.61 -0.64 -4.40
N TYR A 57 4.64 0.05 -3.90
CA TYR A 57 5.29 1.19 -4.53
C TYR A 57 6.81 1.02 -4.50
N ARG A 58 7.49 1.34 -5.60
CA ARG A 58 8.97 1.38 -5.64
C ARG A 58 9.56 2.64 -5.01
N SER A 59 8.74 3.69 -4.90
CA SER A 59 9.13 5.02 -4.46
C SER A 59 8.16 5.47 -3.38
N ILE A 60 8.72 5.96 -2.27
CA ILE A 60 7.91 6.56 -1.21
C ILE A 60 7.22 7.83 -1.70
N ASN A 61 7.82 8.56 -2.65
CA ASN A 61 7.19 9.77 -3.21
C ASN A 61 5.91 9.42 -3.96
N ASP A 62 5.94 8.34 -4.75
CA ASP A 62 4.79 7.88 -5.54
C ASP A 62 3.66 7.42 -4.60
N LEU A 63 4.02 6.71 -3.52
CA LEU A 63 3.08 6.35 -2.46
C LEU A 63 2.45 7.60 -1.81
N MET A 64 3.27 8.59 -1.46
CA MET A 64 2.79 9.82 -0.81
C MET A 64 1.92 10.67 -1.74
N GLU A 65 2.20 10.69 -3.04
CA GLU A 65 1.38 11.37 -4.04
C GLU A 65 0.01 10.70 -4.18
N ASP A 66 -0.03 9.36 -4.26
CA ASP A 66 -1.28 8.60 -4.30
C ASP A 66 -2.09 8.81 -3.00
N ILE A 67 -1.47 8.69 -1.81
CA ILE A 67 -2.16 8.90 -0.52
C ILE A 67 -2.75 10.31 -0.42
N LYS A 68 -2.00 11.34 -0.81
CA LYS A 68 -2.51 12.73 -0.81
C LYS A 68 -3.73 12.88 -1.72
N CYS A 69 -3.72 12.26 -2.90
CA CYS A 69 -4.87 12.26 -3.79
C CYS A 69 -6.10 11.58 -3.16
N TYR A 70 -5.91 10.46 -2.44
CA TYR A 70 -6.99 9.79 -1.72
C TYR A 70 -7.57 10.64 -0.58
N SER A 71 -6.72 11.29 0.24
CA SER A 71 -7.18 12.13 1.34
C SER A 71 -7.98 13.36 0.89
N ILE A 72 -7.72 13.88 -0.32
CA ILE A 72 -8.45 15.04 -0.86
C ILE A 72 -9.86 14.65 -1.34
N ASN A 73 -10.03 13.42 -1.84
CA ASN A 73 -11.30 12.96 -2.43
C ASN A 73 -12.33 12.46 -1.39
N GLN A 74 -12.01 12.47 -0.10
CA GLN A 74 -12.94 12.13 1.00
C GLN A 74 -13.63 13.37 1.62
N THR A 75 -13.51 14.55 1.00
CA THR A 75 -14.14 15.81 1.43
C THR A 75 -15.37 16.13 0.60
#